data_AF-A0A5C7LE13-F1
#
_entry.id   AF-A0A5C7LE13-F1
#
_cell.length_a   1.000
_cell.length_b   1.000
_cell.length_c   1.000
_cell.angle_alpha   90.00
_cell.angle_beta   90.00
_cell.angle_gamma   90.00
#
_symmetry.space_group_name_H-M   'P 1'
#
loop_
_entity.id
_entity.type
_entity.pdbx_description
1 polymer ?
#
loop_
_entity_poly.entity_id
_entity_poly.type
_entity_poly.pdbx_seq_one_letter_code
_entity_poly.pdbx_strand_id
1 'polypeptide(L)'
;MDLSTYSTLPVSADLAMQITPPGWPTINVPFNPGQVNVYRCGDLGITCPIVECCPLPDGIYSVSYTVRFFPTTSVSASTAKSSTFISKTFIKVDQLDCRLDNLFLKIDQECDCPDDTQKKYKRQYREACLLRDGAVAAANDCDDLLAYKLYGQANTQVDCIYASFCPSCTPIPSCEQCN
;
A
#
# COMPACT_ATOMS: atom_id res chain seq x y z
N MET A 1 -30.52 -25.99 1.98
CA MET A 1 -30.09 -24.63 1.58
C MET A 1 -30.57 -23.71 2.67
N ASP A 2 -29.65 -23.04 3.36
CA ASP A 2 -29.99 -22.04 4.37
C ASP A 2 -29.91 -20.67 3.69
N LEU A 3 -31.06 -20.01 3.56
CA LEU A 3 -31.19 -18.73 2.85
C LEU A 3 -31.42 -17.64 3.90
N SER A 4 -30.34 -17.03 4.37
CA SER A 4 -30.42 -15.88 5.28
C SER A 4 -30.76 -14.63 4.48
N THR A 5 -32.04 -14.24 4.46
CA THR A 5 -32.48 -12.95 3.91
C THR A 5 -32.59 -11.91 5.01
N TYR A 6 -31.84 -10.80 4.89
CA TYR A 6 -31.99 -9.64 5.76
C TYR A 6 -33.03 -8.69 5.16
N SER A 7 -34.12 -8.41 5.89
CA SER A 7 -35.24 -7.59 5.40
C SER A 7 -34.96 -6.08 5.37
N THR A 8 -33.86 -5.62 5.95
CA THR A 8 -33.41 -4.23 5.93
C THR A 8 -31.88 -4.17 5.94
N LEU A 9 -31.31 -3.31 5.09
CA LEU A 9 -29.87 -3.05 5.06
C LEU A 9 -29.41 -2.57 6.45
N PRO A 10 -28.34 -3.14 7.02
CA PRO A 10 -27.78 -2.66 8.28
C PRO A 10 -27.32 -1.21 8.10
N VAL A 11 -27.84 -0.31 8.94
CA VAL A 11 -27.38 1.07 9.01
C VAL A 11 -26.21 1.11 9.99
N SER A 12 -24.99 1.34 9.50
CA SER A 12 -23.82 1.51 10.39
C SER A 12 -23.96 2.81 11.17
N ALA A 13 -23.88 2.76 12.51
CA ALA A 13 -23.90 3.98 13.34
C ALA A 13 -22.52 4.47 13.76
N ASP A 14 -21.46 3.67 13.59
CA ASP A 14 -20.09 4.19 13.60
C ASP A 14 -19.67 4.34 12.13
N LEU A 15 -19.77 5.57 11.64
CA LEU A 15 -19.32 5.97 10.30
C LEU A 15 -17.86 6.40 10.35
N ALA A 16 -17.04 5.66 11.09
CA ALA A 16 -15.62 5.93 11.25
C ALA A 16 -14.83 4.66 10.98
N MET A 17 -13.76 4.83 10.20
CA MET A 17 -12.77 3.81 9.88
C MET A 17 -11.45 4.23 10.51
N GLN A 18 -10.75 3.27 11.08
CA GLN A 18 -9.39 3.43 11.57
C GLN A 18 -8.42 3.02 10.48
N ILE A 19 -7.49 3.90 10.14
CA ILE A 19 -6.42 3.63 9.18
C ILE A 19 -5.09 3.85 9.89
N THR A 20 -4.18 2.88 9.78
CA THR A 20 -2.81 2.95 10.28
C THR A 20 -1.86 2.90 9.08
N PRO A 21 -1.36 4.06 8.61
CA PRO A 21 -0.32 4.10 7.59
C PRO A 21 1.02 3.60 8.13
N PRO A 22 1.91 3.10 7.27
CA PRO A 22 3.21 2.54 7.69
C PRO A 22 4.13 3.63 8.24
N GLY A 23 4.41 3.60 9.55
CA GLY A 23 5.26 4.61 10.20
C GLY A 23 4.51 5.83 10.76
N TRP A 24 3.18 5.83 10.69
CA TRP A 24 2.31 6.86 11.27
C TRP A 24 1.36 6.29 12.32
N PRO A 25 0.82 7.12 13.23
CA PRO A 25 -0.21 6.68 14.17
C PRO A 25 -1.52 6.32 13.47
N THR A 26 -2.35 5.52 14.15
CA THR A 26 -3.71 5.22 13.71
C THR A 26 -4.59 6.46 13.75
N ILE A 27 -5.38 6.68 12.70
CA ILE A 27 -6.26 7.83 12.55
C ILE A 27 -7.68 7.36 12.28
N ASN A 28 -8.65 8.04 12.90
CA ASN A 28 -10.06 7.83 12.62
C ASN A 28 -10.50 8.76 11.49
N VAL A 29 -10.94 8.18 10.38
CA VAL A 29 -11.46 8.90 9.22
C VAL A 29 -12.94 8.61 9.00
N PRO A 30 -13.72 9.56 8.46
CA PRO A 30 -15.14 9.34 8.14
C PRO A 30 -15.30 8.21 7.11
N PHE A 31 -16.28 7.33 7.30
CA PHE A 31 -16.59 6.22 6.40
C PHE A 31 -18.05 6.26 5.98
N ASN A 32 -18.28 6.35 4.66
CA ASN A 32 -19.60 6.33 4.04
C ASN A 32 -19.86 4.95 3.41
N PRO A 33 -20.70 4.11 4.04
CA PRO A 33 -21.04 2.79 3.50
C PRO A 33 -21.72 2.88 2.13
N GLY A 34 -21.42 1.95 1.24
CA GLY A 34 -22.00 1.89 -0.11
C GLY A 34 -21.41 2.91 -1.10
N GLN A 35 -20.41 3.68 -0.70
CA GLN A 35 -19.66 4.60 -1.55
C GLN A 35 -18.17 4.27 -1.55
N VAL A 36 -17.47 4.68 -2.60
CA VAL A 36 -16.00 4.68 -2.61
C VAL A 36 -15.54 5.80 -1.68
N ASN A 37 -14.80 5.43 -0.64
CA ASN A 37 -14.19 6.38 0.28
C ASN A 37 -12.77 6.66 -0.21
N VAL A 38 -12.44 7.94 -0.41
CA VAL A 38 -11.13 8.37 -0.90
C VAL A 38 -10.50 9.23 0.18
N TYR A 39 -9.35 8.78 0.70
CA TYR A 39 -8.57 9.50 1.71
C TYR A 39 -7.25 9.96 1.11
N ARG A 40 -6.92 11.23 1.32
CA ARG A 40 -5.66 11.84 0.92
C ARG A 40 -4.69 11.89 2.10
N CYS A 41 -3.43 12.16 1.81
CA CYS A 41 -2.37 12.51 2.77
C CYS A 41 -2.86 13.39 3.95
N GLY A 42 -3.63 14.46 3.68
CA GLY A 42 -4.13 15.39 4.68
C GLY A 42 -5.19 14.77 5.59
N ASP A 43 -6.06 13.92 5.04
CA ASP A 43 -7.05 13.16 5.84
C ASP A 43 -6.36 12.14 6.76
N LEU A 44 -5.21 11.62 6.31
CA LEU A 44 -4.36 10.69 7.04
C LEU A 44 -3.29 11.38 7.88
N GLY A 45 -3.33 12.71 8.06
CA GLY A 45 -2.36 13.44 8.87
C GLY A 45 -0.89 13.25 8.43
N ILE A 46 -0.66 12.84 7.18
CA ILE A 46 0.67 12.63 6.60
C ILE A 46 1.15 13.98 6.06
N THR A 47 2.10 14.59 6.78
CA THR A 47 2.69 15.89 6.44
C THR A 47 4.16 15.76 6.05
N CYS A 48 4.61 16.60 5.12
CA CYS A 48 6.01 16.72 4.71
C CYS A 48 6.58 18.07 5.13
N PRO A 49 7.90 18.20 5.33
CA PRO A 49 8.51 19.47 5.74
C PRO A 49 8.36 20.61 4.70
N ILE A 50 8.07 20.28 3.43
CA ILE A 50 8.14 21.23 2.30
C ILE A 50 6.79 21.35 1.55
N VAL A 51 5.91 20.36 1.65
CA VAL A 51 4.62 20.33 0.94
C VAL A 51 3.48 19.92 1.87
N GLU A 52 2.30 20.52 1.67
CA GLU A 52 1.08 20.22 2.45
C GLU A 52 0.61 18.77 2.30
N CYS A 53 1.06 18.06 1.26
CA CYS A 53 0.70 16.68 0.96
C CYS A 53 1.91 15.91 0.40
N CYS A 54 2.32 14.84 1.08
CA CYS A 54 3.29 13.89 0.53
C CYS A 54 2.58 12.82 -0.32
N PRO A 55 3.27 12.22 -1.30
CA PRO A 55 2.86 10.91 -1.81
C PRO A 55 2.73 9.91 -0.65
N LEU A 56 1.69 9.09 -0.72
CA LEU A 56 1.43 8.09 0.31
C LEU A 56 2.60 7.11 0.40
N PRO A 57 3.07 6.81 1.61
CA PRO A 57 4.19 5.91 1.84
C PRO A 57 3.87 4.50 1.36
N ASP A 58 4.88 3.81 0.84
CA ASP A 58 4.78 2.37 0.64
C ASP A 58 4.91 1.61 1.96
N GLY A 59 4.37 0.40 2.00
CA GLY A 59 4.33 -0.45 3.17
C GLY A 59 2.93 -0.95 3.51
N ILE A 60 2.81 -1.56 4.68
CA ILE A 60 1.57 -2.22 5.12
C ILE A 60 0.66 -1.20 5.78
N TYR A 61 -0.57 -1.11 5.27
CA TYR A 61 -1.66 -0.35 5.84
C TYR A 61 -2.59 -1.29 6.57
N SER A 62 -2.96 -0.92 7.79
CA SER A 62 -4.03 -1.59 8.52
C SER A 62 -5.28 -0.71 8.49
N VAL A 63 -6.41 -1.33 8.14
CA VAL A 63 -7.71 -0.68 8.09
C VAL A 63 -8.68 -1.48 8.95
N SER A 64 -9.27 -0.84 9.94
CA SER A 64 -10.29 -1.44 10.78
C SER A 64 -11.56 -0.58 10.83
N TYR A 65 -12.71 -1.23 10.86
CA TYR A 65 -13.99 -0.55 11.04
C TYR A 65 -14.96 -1.46 11.80
N THR A 66 -15.92 -0.84 12.46
CA THR A 66 -16.93 -1.55 13.24
C THR A 66 -18.27 -1.40 12.55
N VAL A 67 -18.88 -2.53 12.19
CA VAL A 67 -20.26 -2.54 11.70
C VAL A 67 -21.17 -2.84 12.88
N ARG A 68 -22.00 -1.87 13.25
CA ARG A 68 -23.01 -2.02 14.30
C ARG A 68 -24.37 -2.26 13.66
N PHE A 69 -25.07 -3.30 14.10
CA PHE A 69 -26.43 -3.59 13.68
C PHE A 69 -27.44 -2.98 14.66
N PHE A 70 -28.35 -2.15 14.15
CA PHE A 70 -29.46 -1.59 14.90
C PHE A 70 -30.77 -2.25 14.48
N PRO A 71 -31.62 -2.69 15.43
CA PRO A 71 -32.94 -3.18 15.10
C PRO A 71 -33.81 -2.02 14.56
N THR A 72 -34.42 -2.22 13.39
CA THR A 72 -35.28 -1.24 12.71
C THR A 72 -36.67 -1.11 13.32
N THR A 73 -37.07 -2.08 14.15
CA THR A 73 -38.39 -2.12 14.82
C THR A 73 -38.25 -1.79 16.30
N SER A 74 -38.52 -0.53 16.63
CA SER A 74 -38.91 0.01 17.94
C SER A 74 -38.07 -0.40 19.17
N VAL A 75 -37.17 0.48 19.60
CA VAL A 75 -37.04 1.13 20.93
C VAL A 75 -35.68 1.80 20.90
N SER A 76 -35.66 3.12 20.65
CA SER A 76 -34.51 4.03 20.73
C SER A 76 -33.21 3.56 20.04
N ALA A 77 -32.80 4.27 18.99
CA ALA A 77 -31.59 4.04 18.18
C ALA A 77 -30.23 4.17 18.94
N SER A 78 -30.19 3.89 20.24
CA SER A 78 -29.03 4.02 21.12
C SER A 78 -28.40 2.68 21.54
N THR A 79 -29.04 1.53 21.26
CA THR A 79 -28.52 0.21 21.68
C THR A 79 -28.26 -0.68 20.46
N ALA A 80 -26.98 -0.91 20.15
CA ALA A 80 -26.57 -1.85 19.10
C ALA A 80 -26.87 -3.30 19.52
N LYS A 81 -27.52 -4.08 18.65
CA LYS A 81 -27.83 -5.50 18.90
C LYS A 81 -26.60 -6.38 18.79
N SER A 82 -25.72 -6.06 17.85
CA SER A 82 -24.46 -6.76 17.61
C SER A 82 -23.48 -5.83 16.92
N SER A 83 -22.19 -6.00 17.23
CA SER A 83 -21.09 -5.31 16.57
C SER A 83 -20.13 -6.32 15.96
N THR A 84 -19.78 -6.14 14.70
CA THR A 84 -18.74 -6.91 14.03
C THR A 84 -17.54 -6.00 13.79
N PHE A 85 -16.38 -6.43 14.27
CA PHE A 85 -15.11 -5.76 14.02
C PHE A 85 -14.47 -6.39 12.79
N ILE A 86 -14.19 -5.56 11.79
CA ILE A 86 -13.51 -5.98 10.57
C ILE A 86 -12.15 -5.31 10.56
N SER A 87 -11.10 -6.10 10.41
CA SER A 87 -9.73 -5.63 10.22
C SER A 87 -9.20 -6.21 8.91
N LYS A 88 -8.54 -5.37 8.12
CA LYS A 88 -7.93 -5.72 6.84
C LYS A 88 -6.57 -5.08 6.77
N THR A 89 -5.58 -5.82 6.31
CA THR A 89 -4.27 -5.30 5.95
C THR A 89 -4.09 -5.36 4.44
N PHE A 90 -3.33 -4.42 3.89
CA PHE A 90 -2.86 -4.47 2.51
C PHE A 90 -1.51 -3.79 2.41
N ILE A 91 -0.71 -4.17 1.42
CA ILE A 91 0.58 -3.53 1.14
C ILE A 91 0.47 -2.58 -0.05
N LYS A 92 1.05 -1.40 0.07
CA LYS A 92 1.25 -0.45 -1.03
C LYS A 92 2.70 -0.53 -1.51
N VAL A 93 2.91 -0.59 -2.83
CA VAL A 93 4.23 -0.79 -3.47
C VAL A 93 4.51 0.19 -4.61
N ASP A 94 3.70 1.25 -4.78
CA ASP A 94 3.76 2.13 -5.94
C ASP A 94 5.11 2.87 -6.09
N GLN A 95 5.74 3.25 -4.98
CA GLN A 95 7.06 3.89 -5.04
C GLN A 95 8.11 2.88 -5.50
N LEU A 96 8.09 1.65 -4.97
CA LEU A 96 8.97 0.58 -5.43
C LEU A 96 8.74 0.25 -6.90
N ASP A 97 7.49 0.22 -7.36
CA ASP A 97 7.13 -0.02 -8.76
C ASP A 97 7.66 1.08 -9.67
N CYS A 98 7.46 2.36 -9.33
CA CYS A 98 8.05 3.48 -10.06
C CYS A 98 9.59 3.37 -10.13
N ARG A 99 10.24 2.94 -9.05
CA ARG A 99 11.70 2.73 -9.06
C ARG A 99 12.12 1.57 -9.96
N LEU A 100 11.37 0.47 -9.96
CA LEU A 100 11.62 -0.68 -10.83
C LEU A 100 11.45 -0.31 -12.31
N ASP A 101 10.42 0.47 -12.66
CA ASP A 101 10.18 0.92 -14.03
C ASP A 101 11.32 1.83 -14.52
N ASN A 102 11.73 2.80 -13.69
CA ASN A 102 12.88 3.65 -13.99
C ASN A 102 14.17 2.84 -14.12
N LEU A 103 14.35 1.82 -13.28
CA LEU A 103 15.50 0.93 -13.34
C LEU A 103 15.51 0.11 -14.64
N PHE A 104 14.35 -0.42 -15.05
CA PHE A 104 14.21 -1.17 -16.29
C PHE A 104 14.59 -0.31 -17.50
N LEU A 105 14.05 0.90 -17.59
CA LEU A 105 14.39 1.86 -18.65
C LEU A 105 15.90 2.15 -18.66
N LYS A 106 16.50 2.36 -17.49
CA LYS A 106 17.94 2.64 -17.39
C LYS A 106 18.81 1.46 -17.82
N ILE A 107 18.42 0.23 -17.49
CA ILE A 107 19.15 -0.98 -17.91
C ILE A 107 19.06 -1.19 -19.42
N ASP A 108 17.92 -0.86 -20.04
CA ASP A 108 17.64 -1.18 -21.45
C ASP A 108 18.02 -0.06 -22.42
N GLN A 109 17.82 1.22 -22.07
CA GLN A 109 18.02 2.37 -22.96
C GLN A 109 19.34 3.13 -22.74
N GLU A 110 19.82 3.23 -21.50
CA GLU A 110 20.83 4.24 -21.12
C GLU A 110 22.24 3.68 -20.92
N CYS A 111 22.42 2.36 -21.05
CA CYS A 111 23.67 1.75 -20.69
C CYS A 111 24.35 1.08 -21.88
N ASP A 112 25.34 1.79 -22.42
CA ASP A 112 26.41 1.25 -23.28
C ASP A 112 27.40 0.40 -22.44
N CYS A 113 26.84 -0.37 -21.50
CA CYS A 113 27.57 -1.29 -20.65
C CYS A 113 28.04 -2.50 -21.47
N PRO A 114 29.17 -3.13 -21.11
CA PRO A 114 29.50 -4.45 -21.63
C PRO A 114 28.33 -5.43 -21.43
N ASP A 115 28.08 -6.29 -22.42
CA ASP A 115 26.94 -7.21 -22.47
C ASP A 115 26.81 -8.08 -21.20
N ASP A 116 27.94 -8.55 -20.65
CA ASP A 116 27.96 -9.32 -19.40
C ASP A 116 27.47 -8.54 -18.18
N THR A 117 27.81 -7.25 -18.12
CA THR A 117 27.34 -6.34 -17.06
C THR A 117 25.85 -6.06 -17.20
N GLN A 118 25.36 -5.85 -18.43
CA GLN A 118 23.93 -5.66 -18.68
C GLN A 118 23.13 -6.91 -18.30
N LYS A 119 23.60 -8.12 -18.65
CA LYS A 119 23.00 -9.39 -18.25
C LYS A 119 22.93 -9.54 -16.74
N LYS A 120 23.99 -9.14 -16.02
CA LYS A 120 24.00 -9.14 -14.55
C LYS A 120 22.91 -8.24 -13.97
N TYR A 121 22.78 -6.99 -14.45
CA TYR A 121 21.72 -6.09 -13.97
C TYR A 121 20.32 -6.59 -14.33
N LYS A 122 20.11 -7.13 -15.54
CA LYS A 122 18.82 -7.73 -15.94
C LYS A 122 18.45 -8.91 -15.02
N ARG A 123 19.41 -9.71 -14.57
CA ARG A 123 19.18 -10.78 -13.59
C ARG A 123 18.81 -10.22 -12.21
N GLN A 124 19.55 -9.23 -11.72
CA GLN A 124 19.29 -8.61 -10.41
C GLN A 124 17.96 -7.86 -10.39
N TYR A 125 17.58 -7.22 -11.49
CA TYR A 125 16.27 -6.60 -11.69
C TYR A 125 15.14 -7.64 -11.57
N ARG A 126 15.24 -8.78 -12.27
CA ARG A 126 14.25 -9.86 -12.18
C ARG A 126 14.12 -10.41 -10.76
N GLU A 127 15.22 -10.51 -10.03
CA GLU A 127 15.22 -10.89 -8.62
C GLU A 127 14.50 -9.86 -7.74
N ALA A 128 14.72 -8.56 -7.96
CA ALA A 128 13.99 -7.50 -7.27
C ALA A 128 12.48 -7.57 -7.55
N CYS A 129 12.08 -7.81 -8.80
CA CYS A 129 10.67 -8.02 -9.17
C CYS A 129 10.07 -9.23 -8.46
N LEU A 130 10.79 -10.37 -8.41
CA LEU A 130 10.34 -11.57 -7.70
C LEU A 130 10.13 -11.28 -6.20
N LEU A 131 11.04 -10.53 -5.58
CA LEU A 131 10.91 -10.13 -4.18
C LEU A 131 9.71 -9.20 -3.96
N ARG A 132 9.47 -8.24 -4.87
CA ARG A 132 8.28 -7.39 -4.86
C ARG A 132 7.01 -8.22 -4.93
N ASP A 133 6.92 -9.14 -5.89
CA ASP A 133 5.74 -9.98 -6.11
C ASP A 133 5.51 -10.90 -4.91
N GLY A 134 6.59 -11.44 -4.34
CA GLY A 134 6.55 -12.22 -3.10
C GLY A 134 6.06 -11.40 -1.90
N ALA A 135 6.42 -10.12 -1.80
CA ALA A 135 5.92 -9.24 -0.75
C ALA A 135 4.41 -9.02 -0.85
N VAL A 136 3.91 -8.80 -2.07
CA VAL A 136 2.46 -8.67 -2.34
C VAL A 136 1.73 -9.97 -2.04
N ALA A 137 2.28 -11.11 -2.46
CA ALA A 137 1.70 -12.42 -2.16
C ALA A 137 1.63 -12.69 -0.65
N ALA A 138 2.72 -12.43 0.08
CA ALA A 138 2.76 -12.61 1.54
C ALA A 138 1.76 -11.70 2.26
N ALA A 139 1.60 -10.45 1.81
CA ALA A 139 0.59 -9.54 2.37
C ALA A 139 -0.85 -10.05 2.12
N ASN A 140 -1.12 -10.60 0.94
CA ASN A 140 -2.42 -11.21 0.62
C ASN A 140 -2.73 -12.44 1.47
N ASP A 141 -1.69 -13.19 1.87
CA ASP A 141 -1.78 -14.32 2.81
C ASP A 141 -1.76 -13.89 4.29
N CYS A 142 -1.82 -12.58 4.56
CA CYS A 142 -1.77 -11.99 5.91
C CYS A 142 -0.48 -12.31 6.69
N ASP A 143 0.64 -12.57 6.00
CA ASP A 143 1.98 -12.66 6.60
C ASP A 143 2.71 -11.32 6.47
N ASP A 144 2.33 -10.39 7.34
CA ASP A 144 2.85 -9.01 7.34
C ASP A 144 4.38 -8.96 7.55
N LEU A 145 4.93 -9.88 8.36
CA LEU A 145 6.36 -9.92 8.66
C LEU A 145 7.16 -10.35 7.42
N LEU A 146 6.71 -11.39 6.73
CA LEU A 146 7.33 -11.83 5.49
C LEU A 146 7.18 -10.78 4.39
N ALA A 147 6.00 -10.18 4.25
CA ALA A 147 5.74 -9.12 3.29
C ALA A 147 6.70 -7.94 3.47
N TYR A 148 6.84 -7.45 4.71
CA TYR A 148 7.77 -6.37 5.04
C TYR A 148 9.22 -6.74 4.72
N LYS A 149 9.63 -7.97 5.06
CA LYS A 149 10.98 -8.46 4.79
C LYS A 149 11.28 -8.51 3.29
N LEU A 150 10.37 -9.09 2.50
CA LEU A 150 10.54 -9.22 1.05
C LEU A 150 10.53 -7.85 0.36
N TYR A 151 9.66 -6.94 0.79
CA TYR A 151 9.65 -5.55 0.32
C TYR A 151 10.97 -4.85 0.62
N GLY A 152 11.49 -4.97 1.86
CA GLY A 152 12.78 -4.40 2.24
C GLY A 152 13.94 -4.97 1.43
N GLN A 153 13.92 -6.28 1.17
CA GLN A 153 14.93 -6.94 0.30
C GLN A 153 14.85 -6.44 -1.14
N ALA A 154 13.66 -6.29 -1.71
CA ALA A 154 13.46 -5.74 -3.04
C ALA A 154 14.01 -4.30 -3.14
N ASN A 155 13.67 -3.45 -2.16
CA ASN A 155 14.12 -2.07 -2.11
C ASN A 155 15.65 -1.98 -1.99
N THR A 156 16.26 -2.79 -1.12
CA THR A 156 17.73 -2.89 -0.97
C THR A 156 18.38 -3.33 -2.28
N GLN A 157 17.82 -4.33 -2.96
CA GLN A 157 18.34 -4.82 -4.22
C GLN A 157 18.33 -3.72 -5.29
N VAL A 158 17.24 -2.95 -5.39
CA VAL A 158 17.14 -1.80 -6.28
C VAL A 158 18.21 -0.75 -5.94
N ASP A 159 18.40 -0.41 -4.66
CA ASP A 159 19.46 0.52 -4.21
C ASP A 159 20.86 0.02 -4.61
N CYS A 160 21.14 -1.28 -4.42
CA CYS A 160 22.41 -1.89 -4.78
C CYS A 160 22.68 -1.83 -6.29
N ILE A 161 21.65 -2.05 -7.13
CA ILE A 161 21.80 -1.94 -8.58
C ILE A 161 22.08 -0.48 -8.95
N TYR A 162 21.31 0.48 -8.42
CA TYR A 162 21.53 1.91 -8.64
C TYR A 162 22.94 2.36 -8.28
N ALA A 163 23.44 1.95 -7.11
CA ALA A 163 24.79 2.27 -6.64
C ALA A 163 25.90 1.63 -7.49
N SER A 164 25.61 0.51 -8.16
CA SER A 164 26.58 -0.23 -8.95
C SER A 164 26.58 0.14 -10.43
N PHE A 165 25.79 1.13 -10.87
CA PHE A 165 25.70 1.49 -12.30
C PHE A 165 27.04 1.94 -12.88
N CYS A 166 27.25 1.62 -14.16
CA CYS A 166 28.40 2.07 -14.91
C CYS A 166 28.44 3.60 -14.96
N PRO A 167 29.63 4.23 -14.81
CA PRO A 167 29.79 5.69 -14.80
C PRO A 167 29.36 6.40 -16.09
N SER A 168 29.16 5.68 -17.20
CA SER A 168 28.65 6.25 -18.46
C SER A 168 27.13 6.48 -18.46
N CYS A 169 26.38 5.88 -17.53
CA CYS A 169 24.93 6.04 -17.48
C CYS A 169 24.58 7.26 -16.60
N THR A 170 24.13 8.37 -17.21
CA THR A 170 23.84 9.62 -16.49
C THR A 170 22.71 9.43 -15.45
N PRO A 171 22.66 10.24 -14.37
CA PRO A 171 21.55 10.22 -13.44
C PRO A 171 20.31 10.81 -14.12
N ILE A 172 19.22 10.04 -14.20
CA ILE A 172 17.88 10.62 -14.40
C ILE A 172 17.54 11.35 -13.09
N PRO A 173 17.01 12.60 -13.14
CA PRO A 173 16.60 13.31 -11.94
C PRO A 173 15.59 12.48 -11.15
N SER A 174 15.67 12.63 -9.83
CA SER A 174 14.87 11.96 -8.81
C SER A 174 13.38 11.89 -9.15
N CYS A 175 12.70 10.92 -8.52
CA CYS A 175 11.28 10.53 -8.61
C CYS A 175 10.20 11.63 -8.48
N GLU A 176 10.50 12.93 -8.69
CA GLU A 176 9.53 14.03 -8.79
C GLU A 176 8.49 13.86 -9.91
N GLN A 177 8.66 12.87 -10.80
CA GLN A 177 7.72 12.57 -11.88
C GLN A 177 6.70 11.45 -11.57
N CYS A 178 6.74 10.85 -10.38
CA CYS A 178 5.79 9.81 -9.95
C CYS A 178 4.78 10.32 -8.89
N ASN A 179 4.41 11.60 -8.97
CA ASN A 179 3.34 12.23 -8.17
C ASN A 179 2.10 12.51 -9.02
#